data_AF-A0A4T0FSD4-F1
#
_entry.id   AF-A0A4T0FSD4-F1
#
_cell.length_a   1.000
_cell.length_b   1.000
_cell.length_c   1.000
_cell.angle_alpha   90.00
_cell.angle_beta   90.00
_cell.angle_gamma   90.00
#
_symmetry.space_group_name_H-M   'P 1'
#
loop_
_entity.id
_entity.type
_entity.pdbx_description
1 polymer ?
#
loop_
_entity_poly.entity_id
_entity_poly.type
_entity_poly.pdbx_seq_one_letter_code
_entity_poly.pdbx_strand_id
1 'polypeptide(L)'
;MSEADMQVDSTKENGVNEKREEAGETDRRDTATNQEPMEAIRGERDSEMVNEDATEKRSEPTTSSEAQESQQPAQPPPLGKRAKQTNQLVQMALKHIVDGWSYNNFAESFPAIAKDAPESLSSMREQTKDHFELSVKSSIDALHQRRRVIESLNSLDELLSEVSKSKRDKGVNYKRKGDKLANDPFLAHRVRQNAVLRKEHKEMDHRLDNARREMDELVHGIKEMEKDEESGEKDKRELDRLLGIVNEGTATIPQEEMRVVQAETELML
;
A
#
# COMPACT_ATOMS: atom_id res chain seq x y z
N MET A 1 12.54 5.23 -75.33
CA MET A 1 11.17 4.81 -75.02
C MET A 1 10.94 5.22 -73.56
N SER A 2 10.65 6.50 -73.35
CA SER A 2 9.30 7.09 -73.14
C SER A 2 8.93 6.98 -71.65
N GLU A 3 9.03 8.06 -70.86
CA GLU A 3 8.17 9.26 -70.74
C GLU A 3 7.18 9.15 -69.57
N ALA A 4 6.86 10.31 -68.98
CA ALA A 4 5.87 10.66 -67.94
C ALA A 4 6.40 10.69 -66.49
N ASP A 5 6.81 11.82 -65.93
CA ASP A 5 6.04 13.02 -65.48
C ASP A 5 4.93 12.75 -64.46
N MET A 6 5.09 13.26 -63.22
CA MET A 6 4.12 14.18 -62.60
C MET A 6 4.69 14.86 -61.34
N GLN A 7 4.93 16.17 -61.45
CA GLN A 7 5.10 17.15 -60.37
C GLN A 7 3.87 18.05 -60.35
N VAL A 8 3.22 18.25 -59.19
CA VAL A 8 2.50 19.49 -58.76
C VAL A 8 2.25 19.31 -57.25
N ASP A 9 2.90 20.01 -56.32
CA ASP A 9 2.74 21.40 -55.86
C ASP A 9 1.29 21.82 -55.53
N SER A 10 1.05 22.19 -54.26
CA SER A 10 0.16 23.31 -53.86
C SER A 10 0.05 23.41 -52.33
N THR A 11 0.53 24.55 -51.86
CA THR A 11 0.32 25.23 -50.57
C THR A 11 -1.09 25.80 -50.44
N LYS A 12 -1.51 26.06 -49.17
CA LYS A 12 -2.50 27.05 -48.64
C LYS A 12 -3.29 26.45 -47.47
N GLU A 13 -3.75 27.14 -46.43
CA GLU A 13 -3.56 28.48 -45.85
C GLU A 13 -4.42 28.50 -44.57
N ASN A 14 -4.00 29.29 -43.57
CA ASN A 14 -4.78 30.10 -42.61
C ASN A 14 -5.94 29.51 -41.77
N GLY A 15 -5.93 29.89 -40.48
CA GLY A 15 -7.11 29.78 -39.62
C GLY A 15 -6.87 30.18 -38.16
N VAL A 16 -6.63 31.47 -37.92
CA VAL A 16 -6.70 32.15 -36.62
C VAL A 16 -8.07 31.91 -35.98
N ASN A 17 -8.13 31.61 -34.67
CA ASN A 17 -9.23 32.13 -33.86
C ASN A 17 -8.83 32.34 -32.39
N GLU A 18 -8.63 33.62 -32.10
CA GLU A 18 -8.50 34.24 -30.80
C GLU A 18 -9.93 34.55 -30.32
N LYS A 19 -10.32 34.07 -29.13
CA LYS A 19 -11.53 34.56 -28.47
C LYS A 19 -11.27 34.82 -26.99
N ARG A 20 -11.11 36.11 -26.73
CA ARG A 20 -11.13 36.83 -25.48
C ARG A 20 -12.59 37.02 -25.04
N GLU A 21 -12.93 36.66 -23.81
CA GLU A 21 -14.08 37.23 -23.09
C GLU A 21 -13.63 37.59 -21.66
N GLU A 22 -13.76 38.88 -21.38
CA GLU A 22 -13.64 39.55 -20.08
C GLU A 22 -15.01 39.64 -19.40
N ALA A 23 -14.98 39.84 -18.08
CA ALA A 23 -15.84 40.72 -17.26
C ALA A 23 -16.80 40.07 -16.24
N GLY A 24 -16.80 40.70 -15.05
CA GLY A 24 -17.70 40.51 -13.88
C GLY A 24 -16.90 40.09 -12.64
N GLU A 25 -16.33 40.94 -11.77
CA GLU A 25 -16.75 42.21 -11.13
C GLU A 25 -17.89 42.07 -10.09
N THR A 26 -17.59 42.57 -8.87
CA THR A 26 -18.43 42.81 -7.67
C THR A 26 -18.78 41.60 -6.81
N ASP A 27 -18.81 41.61 -5.47
CA ASP A 27 -18.60 42.61 -4.41
C ASP A 27 -18.84 41.82 -3.08
N ARG A 28 -18.43 42.41 -1.95
CA ARG A 28 -18.94 42.19 -0.57
C ARG A 28 -18.18 41.29 0.42
N ARG A 29 -17.56 42.03 1.37
CA ARG A 29 -17.67 41.91 2.84
C ARG A 29 -16.97 40.73 3.52
N ASP A 30 -16.49 40.83 4.75
CA ASP A 30 -16.15 41.91 5.68
C ASP A 30 -15.39 41.19 6.82
N THR A 31 -14.37 41.85 7.35
CA THR A 31 -13.93 41.94 8.76
C THR A 31 -14.13 40.78 9.75
N ALA A 32 -13.02 40.41 10.41
CA ALA A 32 -12.82 40.21 11.87
C ALA A 32 -11.77 39.08 12.06
N THR A 33 -10.50 39.32 12.38
CA THR A 33 -9.95 39.91 13.61
C THR A 33 -10.72 39.50 14.86
N ASN A 34 -10.31 38.39 15.48
CA ASN A 34 -10.29 38.31 16.92
C ASN A 34 -9.12 37.43 17.40
N GLN A 35 -8.04 38.09 17.77
CA GLN A 35 -7.08 37.59 18.75
C GLN A 35 -7.67 37.94 20.12
N GLU A 36 -7.82 36.95 21.01
CA GLU A 36 -7.49 37.16 22.42
C GLU A 36 -6.87 35.89 23.03
N PRO A 37 -5.98 36.04 24.04
CA PRO A 37 -5.10 35.00 24.59
C PRO A 37 -5.46 34.59 26.03
N MET A 38 -4.63 33.73 26.63
CA MET A 38 -4.63 33.26 28.04
C MET A 38 -5.65 32.12 28.31
N GLU A 39 -5.35 31.03 29.01
CA GLU A 39 -4.63 30.94 30.28
C GLU A 39 -3.77 29.67 30.41
N ALA A 40 -2.70 29.81 31.17
CA ALA A 40 -1.90 28.73 31.71
C ALA A 40 -2.59 28.12 32.94
N ILE A 41 -2.67 26.79 33.03
CA ILE A 41 -2.86 26.09 34.29
C ILE A 41 -1.59 25.28 34.58
N ARG A 42 -0.90 25.74 35.62
CA ARG A 42 0.22 25.11 36.33
C ARG A 42 -0.35 24.38 37.54
N GLY A 43 0.31 23.28 37.93
CA GLY A 43 0.16 22.62 39.23
C GLY A 43 -0.71 21.35 39.14
N GLU A 44 -0.40 20.23 39.76
CA GLU A 44 0.49 19.95 40.90
C GLU A 44 1.04 18.52 40.80
N ARG A 45 2.27 18.38 41.30
CA ARG A 45 2.88 17.12 41.74
C ARG A 45 2.33 16.82 43.13
N ASP A 46 2.17 15.54 43.47
CA ASP A 46 2.53 14.96 44.77
C ASP A 46 2.39 13.43 44.67
N SER A 47 3.50 12.69 44.82
CA SER A 47 3.90 11.93 46.02
C SER A 47 3.34 10.49 45.99
N GLU A 48 4.12 9.48 45.57
CA GLU A 48 4.96 8.60 46.41
C GLU A 48 4.27 8.04 47.66
N MET A 49 4.09 6.71 47.71
CA MET A 49 4.47 5.76 48.79
C MET A 49 3.88 4.37 48.43
N VAL A 50 4.70 3.38 48.08
CA VAL A 50 5.26 2.31 48.95
C VAL A 50 4.19 1.41 49.59
N ASN A 51 4.18 0.14 49.21
CA ASN A 51 4.19 -0.98 50.17
C ASN A 51 4.63 -2.29 49.51
N GLU A 52 5.64 -2.91 50.13
CA GLU A 52 6.16 -4.24 49.88
C GLU A 52 5.36 -5.32 50.64
N ASP A 53 5.56 -6.56 50.17
CA ASP A 53 5.50 -7.83 50.90
C ASP A 53 4.15 -8.57 51.01
N ALA A 54 4.03 -9.67 50.26
CA ALA A 54 3.93 -11.02 50.82
C ALA A 54 3.69 -12.09 49.74
N THR A 55 4.59 -13.07 49.74
CA THR A 55 4.52 -14.46 49.26
C THR A 55 3.13 -15.08 49.11
N GLU A 56 2.82 -15.66 47.93
CA GLU A 56 2.17 -16.98 47.87
C GLU A 56 2.40 -17.72 46.53
N LYS A 57 2.75 -19.00 46.66
CA LYS A 57 2.98 -19.97 45.59
C LYS A 57 1.67 -20.28 44.85
N ARG A 58 1.64 -20.13 43.53
CA ARG A 58 0.71 -20.91 42.68
C ARG A 58 1.33 -21.23 41.32
N SER A 59 1.48 -22.51 41.08
CA SER A 59 1.91 -23.15 39.85
C SER A 59 0.78 -23.14 38.81
N GLU A 60 1.02 -22.52 37.65
CA GLU A 60 0.35 -22.87 36.38
C GLU A 60 1.34 -22.69 35.21
N PRO A 61 1.35 -23.60 34.22
CA PRO A 61 2.15 -23.47 33.02
C PRO A 61 1.33 -22.76 31.93
N THR A 62 1.75 -21.57 31.52
CA THR A 62 1.14 -20.88 30.37
C THR A 62 2.21 -20.56 29.33
N THR A 63 2.30 -21.48 28.37
CA THR A 63 2.59 -21.26 26.94
C THR A 63 2.97 -19.84 26.53
N SER A 64 4.26 -19.53 26.59
CA SER A 64 4.88 -18.45 25.80
C SER A 64 5.09 -18.98 24.38
N SER A 65 4.09 -18.80 23.52
CA SER A 65 4.28 -18.92 22.07
C SER A 65 4.96 -17.63 21.59
N GLU A 66 6.27 -17.55 21.78
CA GLU A 66 7.10 -16.66 20.99
C GLU A 66 7.13 -17.23 19.57
N ALA A 67 6.40 -16.57 18.68
CA ALA A 67 6.49 -16.79 17.25
C ALA A 67 7.91 -16.46 16.79
N GLN A 68 8.79 -17.46 16.81
CA GLN A 68 10.03 -17.45 16.05
C GLN A 68 9.66 -17.44 14.57
N GLU A 69 9.55 -16.23 14.03
CA GLU A 69 9.50 -15.95 12.61
C GLU A 69 10.75 -16.59 11.99
N SER A 70 10.53 -17.73 11.34
CA SER A 70 11.57 -18.50 10.67
C SER A 70 12.06 -17.67 9.48
N GLN A 71 13.13 -16.90 9.68
CA GLN A 71 13.88 -16.28 8.61
C GLN A 71 14.51 -17.39 7.77
N GLN A 72 13.78 -17.89 6.78
CA GLN A 72 14.39 -18.66 5.70
C GLN A 72 15.50 -17.81 5.08
N PRO A 73 16.68 -18.39 4.76
CA PRO A 73 17.71 -17.67 4.03
C PRO A 73 17.10 -17.21 2.71
N ALA A 74 16.96 -15.88 2.55
CA ALA A 74 16.41 -15.27 1.35
C ALA A 74 17.19 -15.81 0.15
N GLN A 75 16.51 -16.57 -0.72
CA GLN A 75 17.14 -17.03 -1.95
C GLN A 75 17.63 -15.81 -2.74
N PRO A 76 18.82 -15.90 -3.38
CA PRO A 76 19.35 -14.79 -4.15
C PRO A 76 18.31 -14.38 -5.19
N PRO A 77 17.96 -13.08 -5.30
CA PRO A 77 16.92 -12.63 -6.20
C PRO A 77 17.24 -13.07 -7.62
N PRO A 78 16.24 -13.52 -8.41
CA PRO A 78 16.48 -13.96 -9.76
C PRO A 78 17.14 -12.85 -10.57
N LEU A 79 18.23 -13.18 -11.28
CA LEU A 79 19.00 -12.21 -12.04
C LEU A 79 18.15 -11.65 -13.20
N GLY A 80 17.88 -10.35 -13.17
CA GLY A 80 17.25 -9.60 -14.26
C GLY A 80 18.14 -9.50 -15.49
N LYS A 81 17.57 -9.05 -16.61
CA LYS A 81 18.25 -9.01 -17.92
C LYS A 81 19.51 -8.15 -17.83
N ARG A 82 19.40 -6.97 -17.22
CA ARG A 82 20.50 -6.03 -17.08
C ARG A 82 21.57 -6.53 -16.11
N ALA A 83 21.17 -7.11 -14.99
CA ALA A 83 22.10 -7.71 -14.03
C ALA A 83 22.95 -8.82 -14.67
N LYS A 84 22.34 -9.68 -15.51
CA LYS A 84 23.08 -10.69 -16.28
C LYS A 84 24.08 -10.07 -17.25
N GLN A 85 23.67 -9.04 -17.99
CA GLN A 85 24.55 -8.35 -18.93
C GLN A 85 25.73 -7.67 -18.23
N THR A 86 25.49 -7.03 -17.07
CA THR A 86 26.55 -6.42 -16.27
C THR A 86 27.56 -7.47 -15.80
N ASN A 87 27.09 -8.60 -15.25
CA ASN A 87 27.98 -9.69 -14.84
C ASN A 87 28.78 -10.26 -16.02
N GLN A 88 28.14 -10.46 -17.17
CA GLN A 88 28.81 -10.95 -18.37
C GLN A 88 29.89 -9.98 -18.85
N LEU A 89 29.58 -8.67 -18.90
CA LEU A 89 30.54 -7.65 -19.32
C LEU A 89 31.76 -7.61 -18.39
N VAL A 90 31.52 -7.69 -17.09
CA VAL A 90 32.59 -7.74 -16.08
C VAL A 90 33.47 -8.98 -16.28
N GLN A 91 32.87 -10.14 -16.49
CA GLN A 91 33.63 -11.38 -16.75
C GLN A 91 34.45 -11.29 -18.04
N MET A 92 33.88 -10.70 -19.10
CA MET A 92 34.58 -10.47 -20.36
C MET A 92 35.77 -9.51 -20.18
N ALA A 93 35.58 -8.41 -19.42
CA ALA A 93 36.64 -7.46 -19.15
C ALA A 93 37.77 -8.08 -18.32
N LEU A 94 37.43 -8.85 -17.27
CA LEU A 94 38.42 -9.55 -16.45
C LEU A 94 39.23 -10.53 -17.29
N LYS A 95 38.55 -11.34 -18.12
CA LYS A 95 39.22 -12.27 -19.03
C LYS A 95 40.16 -11.56 -20.00
N HIS A 96 39.73 -10.44 -20.57
CA HIS A 96 40.56 -9.65 -21.48
C HIS A 96 41.83 -9.10 -20.80
N ILE A 97 41.71 -8.59 -19.56
CA ILE A 97 42.88 -8.10 -18.79
C ILE A 97 43.87 -9.23 -18.57
N VAL A 98 43.36 -10.39 -18.16
CA VAL A 98 44.15 -11.56 -17.83
C VAL A 98 44.81 -12.20 -19.06
N ASP A 99 44.11 -12.23 -20.20
CA ASP A 99 44.65 -12.74 -21.46
C ASP A 99 45.77 -11.81 -22.00
N GLY A 100 45.73 -10.51 -21.65
CA GLY A 100 46.79 -9.55 -21.97
C GLY A 100 48.12 -9.80 -21.25
N TRP A 101 48.12 -10.57 -20.17
CA TRP A 101 49.32 -10.96 -19.42
C TRP A 101 50.01 -12.16 -20.06
N SER A 102 50.48 -11.96 -21.30
CA SER A 102 51.26 -12.97 -22.02
C SER A 102 52.63 -13.20 -21.35
N TYR A 103 53.21 -14.40 -21.55
CA TYR A 103 54.56 -14.68 -21.05
C TYR A 103 55.59 -13.69 -21.60
N ASN A 104 55.48 -13.31 -22.88
CA ASN A 104 56.42 -12.39 -23.52
C ASN A 104 56.41 -11.01 -22.85
N ASN A 105 55.22 -10.45 -22.60
CA ASN A 105 55.07 -9.16 -21.93
C ASN A 105 55.65 -9.20 -20.49
N PHE A 106 55.49 -10.35 -19.82
CA PHE A 106 56.01 -10.55 -18.47
C PHE A 106 57.55 -10.74 -18.46
N ALA A 107 58.09 -11.49 -19.42
CA ALA A 107 59.51 -11.75 -19.57
C ALA A 107 60.31 -10.50 -19.97
N GLU A 108 59.72 -9.59 -20.75
CA GLU A 108 60.33 -8.29 -21.07
C GLU A 108 60.60 -7.44 -19.83
N SER A 109 59.76 -7.57 -18.79
CA SER A 109 59.93 -6.87 -17.52
C SER A 109 60.96 -7.54 -16.60
N PHE A 110 61.27 -8.82 -16.83
CA PHE A 110 62.24 -9.60 -16.05
C PHE A 110 63.27 -10.36 -16.94
N PRO A 111 64.09 -9.67 -17.75
CA PRO A 111 64.91 -10.33 -18.78
C PRO A 111 65.97 -11.29 -18.23
N ALA A 112 66.51 -11.03 -17.04
CA ALA A 112 67.50 -11.89 -16.40
C ALA A 112 66.86 -13.22 -15.94
N ILE A 113 65.75 -13.14 -15.21
CA ILE A 113 65.02 -14.31 -14.69
C ILE A 113 64.42 -15.13 -15.84
N ALA A 114 63.99 -14.49 -16.92
CA ALA A 114 63.49 -15.18 -18.11
C ALA A 114 64.55 -16.07 -18.79
N LYS A 115 65.85 -15.73 -18.63
CA LYS A 115 66.97 -16.54 -19.14
C LYS A 115 67.39 -17.61 -18.14
N ASP A 116 67.47 -17.26 -16.87
CA ASP A 116 68.04 -18.12 -15.83
C ASP A 116 67.03 -19.15 -15.30
N ALA A 117 65.74 -18.83 -15.28
CA ALA A 117 64.68 -19.67 -14.70
C ALA A 117 63.30 -19.43 -15.34
N PRO A 118 63.09 -19.79 -16.63
CA PRO A 118 61.82 -19.55 -17.33
C PRO A 118 60.63 -20.28 -16.71
N GLU A 119 60.83 -21.49 -16.17
CA GLU A 119 59.78 -22.27 -15.49
C GLU A 119 59.28 -21.58 -14.22
N SER A 120 60.19 -21.02 -13.42
CA SER A 120 59.84 -20.27 -12.21
C SER A 120 59.07 -19.01 -12.54
N LEU A 121 59.50 -18.29 -13.59
CA LEU A 121 58.82 -17.09 -14.06
C LEU A 121 57.41 -17.41 -14.58
N SER A 122 57.25 -18.51 -15.32
CA SER A 122 55.96 -18.99 -15.81
C SER A 122 55.00 -19.32 -14.66
N SER A 123 55.50 -20.06 -13.65
CA SER A 123 54.71 -20.40 -12.46
C SER A 123 54.29 -19.15 -11.67
N MET A 124 55.20 -18.19 -11.48
CA MET A 124 54.91 -16.92 -10.80
C MET A 124 53.83 -16.12 -11.55
N ARG A 125 53.91 -16.06 -12.88
CA ARG A 125 52.90 -15.38 -13.71
C ARG A 125 51.52 -16.03 -13.52
N GLU A 126 51.45 -17.35 -13.58
CA GLU A 126 50.18 -18.08 -13.43
C GLU A 126 49.58 -17.89 -12.03
N GLN A 127 50.39 -17.98 -10.98
CA GLN A 127 49.95 -17.70 -9.61
C GLN A 127 49.44 -16.27 -9.43
N THR A 128 50.12 -15.30 -10.04
CA THR A 128 49.72 -13.88 -9.97
C THR A 128 48.41 -13.66 -10.72
N LYS A 129 48.25 -14.30 -11.87
CA LYS A 129 47.03 -14.29 -12.68
C LYS A 129 45.85 -14.89 -11.91
N ASP A 130 46.01 -16.06 -11.32
CA ASP A 130 44.97 -16.73 -10.52
C ASP A 130 44.58 -15.90 -9.29
N HIS A 131 45.58 -15.40 -8.55
CA HIS A 131 45.33 -14.56 -7.38
C HIS A 131 44.59 -13.26 -7.76
N PHE A 132 45.01 -12.60 -8.85
CA PHE A 132 44.34 -11.41 -9.35
C PHE A 132 42.89 -11.70 -9.74
N GLU A 133 42.64 -12.78 -10.50
CA GLU A 133 41.29 -13.18 -10.86
C GLU A 133 40.40 -13.42 -9.64
N LEU A 134 40.88 -14.18 -8.66
CA LEU A 134 40.13 -14.50 -7.45
C LEU A 134 39.86 -13.24 -6.62
N SER A 135 40.89 -12.40 -6.43
CA SER A 135 40.79 -11.15 -5.67
C SER A 135 39.79 -10.17 -6.30
N VAL A 136 39.83 -10.01 -7.61
CA VAL A 136 38.91 -9.12 -8.33
C VAL A 136 37.49 -9.68 -8.32
N LYS A 137 37.29 -10.98 -8.59
CA LYS A 137 35.96 -11.62 -8.52
C LYS A 137 35.34 -11.42 -7.13
N SER A 138 36.09 -11.72 -6.07
CA SER A 138 35.64 -11.53 -4.69
C SER A 138 35.30 -10.06 -4.38
N SER A 139 36.13 -9.12 -4.82
CA SER A 139 35.92 -7.69 -4.62
C SER A 139 34.66 -7.18 -5.33
N ILE A 140 34.41 -7.68 -6.55
CA ILE A 140 33.22 -7.33 -7.33
C ILE A 140 31.97 -7.90 -6.69
N ASP A 141 32.00 -9.16 -6.24
CA ASP A 141 30.86 -9.77 -5.56
C ASP A 141 30.53 -9.03 -4.26
N ALA A 142 31.55 -8.66 -3.47
CA ALA A 142 31.39 -7.83 -2.30
C ALA A 142 30.80 -6.44 -2.63
N LEU A 143 31.21 -5.84 -3.75
CA LEU A 143 30.67 -4.56 -4.22
C LEU A 143 29.20 -4.68 -4.65
N HIS A 144 28.86 -5.75 -5.37
CA HIS A 144 27.49 -6.04 -5.80
C HIS A 144 26.55 -6.23 -4.61
N GLN A 145 27.00 -6.94 -3.58
CA GLN A 145 26.26 -7.12 -2.33
C GLN A 145 26.12 -5.80 -1.56
N ARG A 146 27.23 -5.10 -1.32
CA ARG A 146 27.25 -3.84 -0.56
C ARG A 146 26.34 -2.76 -1.15
N ARG A 147 26.32 -2.66 -2.48
CA ARG A 147 25.51 -1.65 -3.20
C ARG A 147 24.16 -2.18 -3.66
N ARG A 148 23.81 -3.43 -3.35
CA ARG A 148 22.56 -4.08 -3.80
C ARG A 148 22.34 -3.92 -5.31
N VAL A 149 23.39 -4.11 -6.09
CA VAL A 149 23.38 -3.80 -7.53
C VAL A 149 22.33 -4.64 -8.25
N ILE A 150 22.27 -5.95 -7.96
CA ILE A 150 21.31 -6.85 -8.57
C ILE A 150 19.87 -6.41 -8.30
N GLU A 151 19.54 -6.07 -7.04
CA GLU A 151 18.21 -5.58 -6.67
C GLU A 151 17.86 -4.26 -7.39
N SER A 152 18.80 -3.32 -7.43
CA SER A 152 18.58 -2.03 -8.09
C SER A 152 18.37 -2.16 -9.60
N LEU A 153 19.11 -3.06 -10.27
CA LEU A 153 18.97 -3.32 -11.70
C LEU A 153 17.67 -4.07 -12.01
N ASN A 154 17.27 -5.00 -11.14
CA ASN A 154 16.00 -5.70 -11.26
C ASN A 154 14.81 -4.74 -11.10
N SER A 155 14.83 -3.89 -10.07
CA SER A 155 13.82 -2.85 -9.86
C SER A 155 13.75 -1.89 -11.05
N LEU A 156 14.90 -1.54 -11.64
CA LEU A 156 14.93 -0.72 -12.85
C LEU A 156 14.27 -1.43 -14.05
N ASP A 157 14.57 -2.72 -14.27
CA ASP A 157 13.99 -3.50 -15.36
C ASP A 157 12.45 -3.63 -15.19
N GLU A 158 11.97 -3.78 -13.95
CA GLU A 158 10.54 -3.76 -13.61
C GLU A 158 9.89 -2.41 -13.96
N LEU A 159 10.47 -1.30 -13.49
CA LEU A 159 9.98 0.06 -13.79
C LEU A 159 9.96 0.35 -15.30
N LEU A 160 11.00 -0.06 -16.03
CA LEU A 160 11.04 0.09 -17.49
C LEU A 160 9.94 -0.72 -18.18
N SER A 161 9.61 -1.90 -17.65
CA SER A 161 8.51 -2.72 -18.18
C SER A 161 7.15 -2.04 -17.98
N GLU A 162 6.92 -1.42 -16.82
CA GLU A 162 5.70 -0.68 -16.51
C GLU A 162 5.55 0.57 -17.37
N VAL A 163 6.64 1.31 -17.55
CA VAL A 163 6.70 2.48 -18.43
C VAL A 163 6.41 2.08 -19.87
N SER A 164 6.98 0.97 -20.35
CA SER A 164 6.75 0.45 -21.70
C SER A 164 5.29 0.02 -21.91
N LYS A 165 4.69 -0.66 -20.94
CA LYS A 165 3.25 -1.01 -20.95
C LYS A 165 2.39 0.25 -20.98
N SER A 166 2.61 1.18 -20.05
CA SER A 166 1.81 2.40 -19.95
C SER A 166 1.95 3.33 -21.15
N LYS A 167 3.12 3.36 -21.80
CA LYS A 167 3.32 4.10 -23.06
C LYS A 167 2.48 3.51 -24.19
N ARG A 168 2.36 2.17 -24.26
CA ARG A 168 1.53 1.47 -25.24
C ARG A 168 0.04 1.67 -24.96
N ASP A 169 -0.37 1.55 -23.71
CA ASP A 169 -1.79 1.54 -23.35
C ASP A 169 -2.40 2.96 -23.26
N LYS A 170 -1.63 3.93 -22.77
CA LYS A 170 -2.13 5.28 -22.41
C LYS A 170 -1.48 6.41 -23.20
N GLY A 171 -0.53 6.12 -24.09
CA GLY A 171 0.22 7.14 -24.85
C GLY A 171 1.04 8.10 -23.98
N VAL A 172 1.31 7.74 -22.71
CA VAL A 172 1.93 8.65 -21.74
C VAL A 172 3.41 8.85 -22.08
N ASN A 173 3.81 10.12 -22.25
CA ASN A 173 5.22 10.49 -22.43
C ASN A 173 5.88 10.79 -21.08
N TYR A 174 6.57 9.80 -20.53
CA TYR A 174 7.26 9.89 -19.24
C TYR A 174 8.49 10.80 -19.25
N LYS A 175 9.13 11.01 -20.41
CA LYS A 175 10.32 11.88 -20.54
C LYS A 175 9.97 13.33 -20.16
N ARG A 176 8.95 13.89 -20.81
CA ARG A 176 8.49 15.27 -20.54
C ARG A 176 8.00 15.47 -19.09
N LYS A 177 7.46 14.42 -18.45
CA LYS A 177 7.03 14.49 -17.05
C LYS A 177 8.23 14.44 -16.09
N GLY A 178 9.19 13.56 -16.36
CA GLY A 178 10.43 13.46 -15.60
C GLY A 178 11.26 14.74 -15.64
N ASP A 179 11.39 15.36 -16.82
CA ASP A 179 12.15 16.60 -16.99
C ASP A 179 11.58 17.74 -16.13
N LYS A 180 10.25 17.85 -16.03
CA LYS A 180 9.60 18.85 -15.16
C LYS A 180 9.82 18.58 -13.67
N LEU A 181 9.83 17.32 -13.26
CA LEU A 181 10.06 16.91 -11.87
C LEU A 181 11.53 17.08 -11.46
N ALA A 182 12.47 16.84 -12.36
CA ALA A 182 13.90 17.01 -12.10
C ALA A 182 14.29 18.49 -11.97
N ASN A 183 13.66 19.36 -12.75
CA ASN A 183 13.95 20.80 -12.76
C ASN A 183 13.25 21.57 -11.63
N ASP A 184 12.25 20.99 -10.97
CA ASP A 184 11.51 21.64 -9.89
C ASP A 184 11.38 20.70 -8.66
N PRO A 185 12.24 20.89 -7.63
CA PRO A 185 12.19 20.12 -6.40
C PRO A 185 10.86 20.26 -5.62
N PHE A 186 10.20 21.42 -5.70
CA PHE A 186 8.94 21.65 -5.01
C PHE A 186 7.80 20.89 -5.68
N LEU A 187 7.81 20.82 -7.01
CA LEU A 187 6.88 19.97 -7.75
C LEU A 187 7.09 18.49 -7.42
N ALA A 188 8.34 18.03 -7.33
CA ALA A 188 8.64 16.66 -6.92
C ALA A 188 8.11 16.34 -5.52
N HIS A 189 8.32 17.24 -4.56
CA HIS A 189 7.76 17.13 -3.21
C HIS A 189 6.22 17.07 -3.23
N ARG A 190 5.58 18.00 -3.95
CA ARG A 190 4.11 18.06 -4.05
C ARG A 190 3.53 16.80 -4.68
N VAL A 191 4.17 16.25 -5.72
CA VAL A 191 3.71 15.00 -6.36
C VAL A 191 3.84 13.82 -5.41
N ARG A 192 4.92 13.74 -4.64
CA ARG A 192 5.09 12.70 -3.60
C ARG A 192 4.03 12.83 -2.51
N GLN A 193 3.78 14.05 -2.02
CA GLN A 193 2.75 14.31 -1.01
C GLN A 193 1.36 13.95 -1.54
N ASN A 194 1.04 14.32 -2.78
CA ASN A 194 -0.22 13.94 -3.42
C ASN A 194 -0.37 12.41 -3.54
N ALA A 195 0.72 11.67 -3.75
CA ALA A 195 0.66 10.21 -3.78
C ALA A 195 0.29 9.61 -2.41
N VAL A 196 0.76 10.20 -1.31
CA VAL A 196 0.39 9.80 0.06
C VAL A 196 -1.06 10.19 0.35
N LEU A 197 -1.44 11.44 0.10
CA LEU A 197 -2.80 11.92 0.31
C LEU A 197 -3.84 11.09 -0.46
N ARG A 198 -3.52 10.65 -1.69
CA ARG A 198 -4.40 9.74 -2.45
C ARG A 198 -4.60 8.38 -1.80
N LYS A 199 -3.61 7.85 -1.08
CA LYS A 199 -3.78 6.58 -0.35
C LYS A 199 -4.68 6.79 0.85
N GLU A 200 -4.45 7.86 1.61
CA GLU A 200 -5.27 8.23 2.77
C GLU A 200 -6.71 8.50 2.37
N HIS A 201 -6.94 9.26 1.28
CA HIS A 201 -8.29 9.47 0.75
C HIS A 201 -8.99 8.17 0.41
N LYS A 202 -8.33 7.24 -0.28
CA LYS A 202 -8.92 5.92 -0.57
C LYS A 202 -9.26 5.14 0.69
N GLU A 203 -8.42 5.21 1.71
CA GLU A 203 -8.69 4.56 2.99
C GLU A 203 -9.89 5.20 3.70
N MET A 204 -9.98 6.53 3.72
CA MET A 204 -11.11 7.25 4.30
C MET A 204 -12.40 6.99 3.53
N ASP A 205 -12.35 6.95 2.20
CA ASP A 205 -13.49 6.59 1.35
C ASP A 205 -13.98 5.18 1.68
N HIS A 206 -13.06 4.21 1.83
CA HIS A 206 -13.42 2.86 2.27
C HIS A 206 -14.09 2.85 3.65
N ARG A 207 -13.62 3.66 4.60
CA ARG A 207 -14.24 3.78 5.93
C ARG A 207 -15.64 4.41 5.85
N LEU A 208 -15.81 5.44 5.03
CA LEU A 208 -17.12 6.07 4.80
C LEU A 208 -18.10 5.10 4.14
N ASP A 209 -17.65 4.32 3.17
CA ASP A 209 -18.48 3.32 2.51
C ASP A 209 -18.86 2.17 3.46
N ASN A 210 -17.98 1.79 4.39
CA ASN A 210 -18.32 0.84 5.45
C ASN A 210 -19.37 1.41 6.40
N ALA A 211 -19.16 2.62 6.92
CA ALA A 211 -20.09 3.26 7.84
C ALA A 211 -21.47 3.51 7.20
N ARG A 212 -21.50 3.86 5.91
CA ARG A 212 -22.75 3.99 5.15
C ARG A 212 -23.49 2.67 5.07
N ARG A 213 -22.79 1.57 4.78
CA ARG A 213 -23.39 0.23 4.75
C ARG A 213 -23.96 -0.18 6.10
N GLU A 214 -23.22 0.05 7.18
CA GLU A 214 -23.69 -0.21 8.55
C GLU A 214 -24.93 0.64 8.88
N MET A 215 -24.95 1.92 8.49
CA MET A 215 -26.11 2.79 8.67
C MET A 215 -27.31 2.28 7.87
N ASP A 216 -27.12 1.87 6.61
CA ASP A 216 -28.18 1.32 5.78
C ASP A 216 -28.75 0.01 6.37
N GLU A 217 -27.88 -0.84 6.93
CA GLU A 217 -28.28 -2.07 7.65
C GLU A 217 -29.10 -1.75 8.90
N LEU A 218 -28.68 -0.78 9.71
CA LEU A 218 -29.44 -0.35 10.90
C LEU A 218 -30.79 0.27 10.54
N VAL A 219 -30.81 1.14 9.52
CA VAL A 219 -32.06 1.74 9.03
C VAL A 219 -33.00 0.67 8.47
N HIS A 220 -32.45 -0.35 7.81
CA HIS A 220 -33.25 -1.49 7.37
C HIS A 220 -33.84 -2.25 8.56
N GLY A 221 -33.03 -2.57 9.57
CA GLY A 221 -33.50 -3.24 10.79
C GLY A 221 -34.56 -2.44 11.55
N ILE A 222 -34.43 -1.11 11.64
CA ILE A 222 -35.46 -0.25 12.26
C ILE A 222 -36.78 -0.36 11.50
N LYS A 223 -36.77 -0.31 10.17
CA LYS A 223 -37.99 -0.44 9.36
C LYS A 223 -38.65 -1.81 9.50
N GLU A 224 -37.87 -2.87 9.69
CA GLU A 224 -38.41 -4.20 9.96
C GLU A 224 -39.09 -4.24 11.34
N MET A 225 -38.43 -3.71 12.37
CA MET A 225 -39.04 -3.62 13.71
C MET A 225 -40.31 -2.76 13.74
N GLU A 226 -40.34 -1.62 13.03
CA GLU A 226 -41.54 -0.77 12.90
C GLU A 226 -42.71 -1.54 12.27
N LYS A 227 -42.43 -2.36 11.24
CA LYS A 227 -43.45 -3.18 10.58
C LYS A 227 -43.97 -4.28 11.51
N ASP A 228 -43.09 -4.89 12.28
CA ASP A 228 -43.47 -5.91 13.27
C ASP A 228 -44.33 -5.28 14.38
N GLU A 229 -43.98 -4.09 14.85
CA GLU A 229 -44.78 -3.32 15.82
C GLU A 229 -46.17 -2.98 15.27
N GLU A 230 -46.28 -2.51 14.03
CA GLU A 230 -47.57 -2.27 13.37
C GLU A 230 -48.43 -3.53 13.26
N SER A 231 -47.82 -4.69 13.07
CA SER A 231 -48.54 -5.97 13.04
C SER A 231 -49.01 -6.38 14.44
N GLY A 232 -48.17 -6.22 15.46
CA GLY A 232 -48.52 -6.48 16.85
C GLY A 232 -49.60 -5.53 17.37
N GLU A 233 -49.61 -4.27 16.94
CA GLU A 233 -50.70 -3.35 17.24
C GLU A 233 -52.04 -3.79 16.66
N LYS A 234 -52.05 -4.37 15.43
CA LYS A 234 -53.29 -4.91 14.83
C LYS A 234 -53.81 -6.09 15.64
N ASP A 235 -52.94 -7.02 15.98
CA ASP A 235 -53.29 -8.18 16.81
C ASP A 235 -53.82 -7.76 18.17
N LYS A 236 -53.20 -6.75 18.81
CA LYS A 236 -53.68 -6.17 20.07
C LYS A 236 -55.07 -5.55 19.91
N ARG A 237 -55.33 -4.79 18.85
CA ARG A 237 -56.65 -4.21 18.58
C ARG A 237 -57.70 -5.30 18.35
N GLU A 238 -57.33 -6.41 17.71
CA GLU A 238 -58.21 -7.57 17.54
C GLU A 238 -58.50 -8.26 18.87
N LEU A 239 -57.49 -8.47 19.72
CA LEU A 239 -57.66 -9.01 21.07
C LEU A 239 -58.56 -8.13 21.93
N ASP A 240 -58.35 -6.81 21.92
CA ASP A 240 -59.21 -5.86 22.65
C ASP A 240 -60.66 -5.92 22.17
N ARG A 241 -60.87 -6.09 20.85
CA ARG A 241 -62.21 -6.29 20.28
C ARG A 241 -62.85 -7.60 20.75
N LEU A 242 -62.10 -8.71 20.73
CA LEU A 242 -62.57 -10.01 21.21
C LEU A 242 -62.88 -9.96 22.71
N LEU A 243 -62.04 -9.32 23.51
CA LEU A 243 -62.25 -9.11 24.94
C LEU A 243 -63.52 -8.30 25.19
N GLY A 244 -63.79 -7.27 24.39
CA GLY A 244 -65.04 -6.52 24.43
C GLY A 244 -66.26 -7.40 24.23
N ILE A 245 -66.24 -8.30 23.23
CA ILE A 245 -67.32 -9.26 22.96
C ILE A 245 -67.51 -10.23 24.14
N VAL A 246 -66.43 -10.76 24.71
CA VAL A 246 -66.49 -11.66 25.88
C VAL A 246 -67.04 -10.94 27.12
N ASN A 247 -66.62 -9.69 27.36
CA ASN A 247 -67.16 -8.88 28.45
C ASN A 247 -68.65 -8.58 28.27
N GLU A 248 -69.10 -8.30 27.05
CA GLU A 248 -70.52 -8.12 26.73
C GLU A 248 -71.31 -9.42 26.94
N GLY A 249 -70.79 -10.54 26.47
CA GLY A 249 -71.40 -11.87 26.67
C GLY A 249 -71.49 -12.26 28.16
N THR A 250 -70.45 -12.00 28.94
CA THR A 250 -70.45 -12.27 30.39
C THR A 250 -71.34 -11.30 31.17
N ALA A 251 -71.49 -10.05 30.72
CA ALA A 251 -72.44 -9.10 31.31
C ALA A 251 -73.90 -9.51 31.10
N THR A 252 -74.19 -10.29 30.05
CA THR A 252 -75.54 -10.85 29.81
C THR A 252 -75.83 -12.14 30.58
N ILE A 253 -74.85 -12.73 31.27
CA ILE A 253 -75.09 -13.88 32.17
C ILE A 253 -75.76 -13.34 33.44
N PRO A 254 -77.01 -13.72 33.74
CA PRO A 254 -77.66 -13.28 34.97
C PRO A 254 -76.84 -13.75 36.19
N GLN A 255 -76.47 -12.83 37.08
CA GLN A 255 -75.69 -13.18 38.28
C GLN A 255 -76.39 -14.23 39.16
N GLU A 256 -77.72 -14.31 39.09
CA GLU A 256 -78.53 -15.36 39.72
C GLU A 256 -78.21 -16.78 39.18
N GLU A 257 -78.01 -16.97 37.87
CA GLU A 257 -77.75 -18.31 37.30
C GLU A 257 -76.33 -18.80 37.63
N MET A 258 -75.36 -17.89 37.67
CA MET A 258 -73.97 -18.21 38.05
C MET A 258 -73.84 -18.60 39.54
N ARG A 259 -74.65 -17.97 40.41
CA ARG A 259 -74.76 -18.34 41.83
C ARG A 259 -75.38 -19.72 42.03
N VAL A 260 -76.35 -20.11 41.21
CA VAL A 260 -76.97 -21.45 41.27
C VAL A 260 -75.96 -22.53 40.90
N VAL A 261 -75.17 -22.33 39.84
CA VAL A 261 -74.12 -23.28 39.45
C VAL A 261 -72.97 -23.35 40.46
N GLN A 262 -72.59 -22.21 41.08
CA GLN A 262 -71.62 -22.18 42.19
C GLN A 262 -72.15 -22.91 43.44
N ALA A 263 -73.42 -22.74 43.77
CA ALA A 263 -74.06 -23.46 44.88
C ALA A 263 -74.19 -24.96 44.61
N GLU A 264 -74.49 -25.40 43.38
CA GLU A 264 -74.54 -26.83 43.03
C GLU A 264 -73.15 -27.48 43.00
N THR A 265 -72.12 -26.75 42.61
CA THR A 265 -70.73 -27.27 42.62
C THR A 265 -70.14 -27.34 44.02
N GLU A 266 -70.48 -26.40 44.92
CA GLU A 266 -70.18 -26.52 46.36
C GLU A 266 -70.95 -27.66 47.04
N LEU A 267 -72.08 -28.09 46.46
CA LEU A 267 -72.85 -29.24 46.96
C LEU A 267 -72.30 -30.61 46.49
N MET A 268 -71.43 -30.63 45.48
CA MET A 268 -70.79 -31.84 44.94
C MET A 268 -69.37 -32.10 45.47
N LEU A 269 -68.81 -31.19 46.27
CA LEU A 269 -67.54 -31.35 47.00
C LEU A 269 -67.80 -31.72 48.47
#